data_AF-A0A651FVD9-F1
#
_entry.id   AF-A0A651FVD9-F1
#
_cell.length_a   1.000
_cell.length_b   1.000
_cell.length_c   1.000
_cell.angle_alpha   90.00
_cell.angle_beta   90.00
_cell.angle_gamma   90.00
#
_symmetry.space_group_name_H-M   'P 1'
#
loop_
_entity.id
_entity.type
_entity.pdbx_description
1 polymer ?
#
loop_
_entity_poly.entity_id
_entity_poly.type
_entity_poly.pdbx_seq_one_letter_code
_entity_poly.pdbx_strand_id
1 'polypeptide(L)'
;MTSDKQTTTGSATVVYRVNPGMLTLWASAFVIGALVLFQAGRTDLATKAMAQVATVNDLTVLTVGVTDNEEVVVVLDQREELISVYTIEGGRNLVRLTTENLSNIFQQARAAASGGR
;
A
#
# COMPACT_ATOMS: atom_id res chain seq x y z
N MET A 1 -39.46 -54.36 -52.86
CA MET A 1 -38.98 -53.72 -51.63
C MET A 1 -37.47 -53.52 -51.77
N THR A 2 -37.02 -52.32 -52.10
CA THR A 2 -35.69 -51.80 -51.73
C THR A 2 -35.69 -50.31 -52.07
N SER A 3 -35.81 -49.51 -51.03
CA SER A 3 -35.78 -48.05 -51.06
C SER A 3 -34.33 -47.63 -50.87
N ASP A 4 -33.68 -47.10 -51.92
CA ASP A 4 -32.33 -46.55 -51.78
C ASP A 4 -32.40 -45.19 -51.06
N LYS A 5 -31.72 -45.13 -49.92
CA LYS A 5 -31.63 -43.94 -49.08
C LYS A 5 -30.55 -43.00 -49.61
N GLN A 6 -31.01 -41.81 -49.94
CA GLN A 6 -30.30 -40.56 -50.13
C GLN A 6 -29.15 -40.36 -49.13
N THR A 7 -27.94 -40.03 -49.60
CA THR A 7 -26.92 -39.40 -48.75
C THR A 7 -26.31 -38.22 -49.49
N THR A 8 -26.88 -37.05 -49.29
CA THR A 8 -26.33 -35.76 -49.73
C THR A 8 -25.25 -35.38 -48.72
N THR A 9 -23.99 -35.58 -49.07
CA THR A 9 -22.85 -35.11 -48.26
C THR A 9 -22.74 -33.60 -48.38
N GLY A 10 -23.48 -32.88 -47.55
CA GLY A 10 -23.26 -31.44 -47.34
C GLY A 10 -22.00 -31.26 -46.51
N SER A 11 -20.90 -30.83 -47.13
CA SER A 11 -19.71 -30.35 -46.43
C SER A 11 -20.08 -29.09 -45.63
N ALA A 12 -20.41 -29.26 -44.35
CA ALA A 12 -20.66 -28.15 -43.45
C ALA A 12 -19.34 -27.43 -43.17
N THR A 13 -19.09 -26.32 -43.86
CA THR A 13 -18.02 -25.39 -43.52
C THR A 13 -18.33 -24.78 -42.15
N VAL A 14 -17.65 -25.24 -41.10
CA VAL A 14 -17.75 -24.65 -39.76
C VAL A 14 -17.09 -23.28 -39.80
N VAL A 15 -17.88 -22.25 -40.09
CA VAL A 15 -17.43 -20.86 -39.97
C VAL A 15 -17.36 -20.53 -38.48
N TYR A 16 -16.15 -20.56 -37.91
CA TYR A 16 -15.90 -20.15 -36.53
C TYR A 16 -16.12 -18.64 -36.43
N ARG A 17 -17.35 -18.23 -36.15
CA ARG A 17 -17.70 -16.83 -35.90
C ARG A 17 -17.14 -16.45 -34.54
N VAL A 18 -15.92 -15.95 -34.52
CA VAL A 18 -15.37 -15.30 -33.33
C VAL A 18 -16.26 -14.09 -33.06
N ASN A 19 -17.05 -14.16 -31.98
CA ASN A 19 -17.89 -13.04 -31.57
C ASN A 19 -16.94 -11.88 -31.19
N PRO A 20 -16.95 -10.74 -31.91
CA PRO A 20 -16.06 -9.62 -31.59
C PRO A 20 -16.28 -9.11 -30.16
N GLY A 21 -17.50 -9.25 -29.61
CA GLY A 21 -17.78 -8.95 -28.21
C GLY A 21 -17.02 -9.84 -27.21
N MET A 22 -16.73 -11.08 -27.58
CA MET A 22 -15.91 -11.98 -26.75
C MET A 22 -14.46 -11.49 -26.68
N LEU A 23 -13.90 -11.02 -27.80
CA LEU A 23 -12.55 -10.46 -27.83
C LEU A 23 -12.45 -9.17 -27.01
N THR A 24 -13.46 -8.30 -27.05
CA THR A 24 -13.53 -7.09 -26.24
C THR A 24 -13.59 -7.41 -24.74
N LEU A 25 -14.37 -8.42 -24.35
CA LEU A 25 -14.45 -8.86 -22.95
C LEU A 25 -13.10 -9.38 -22.47
N TRP A 26 -12.43 -10.22 -23.25
CA TRP A 26 -11.09 -10.72 -22.91
C TRP A 26 -10.04 -9.62 -22.82
N ALA A 27 -10.06 -8.65 -23.74
CA ALA A 27 -9.17 -7.50 -23.68
C ALA A 27 -9.39 -6.68 -22.40
N SER A 28 -10.65 -6.41 -22.03
CA SER A 28 -10.98 -5.67 -20.80
C SER A 28 -10.58 -6.43 -19.53
N ALA A 29 -10.77 -7.75 -19.50
CA ALA A 29 -10.34 -8.61 -18.39
C ALA A 29 -8.82 -8.60 -18.22
N PHE A 30 -8.06 -8.61 -19.31
CA PHE A 30 -6.60 -8.56 -19.27
C PHE A 30 -6.10 -7.21 -18.75
N VAL A 31 -6.73 -6.10 -19.17
CA VAL A 31 -6.39 -4.76 -18.67
C VAL A 31 -6.71 -4.63 -17.19
N ILE A 32 -7.89 -5.11 -16.75
CA ILE A 32 -8.27 -5.11 -15.33
C ILE A 32 -7.29 -5.97 -14.52
N GLY A 33 -6.96 -7.17 -15.01
CA GLY A 33 -5.99 -8.06 -14.37
C GLY A 33 -4.59 -7.45 -14.27
N ALA A 34 -4.14 -6.77 -15.33
CA ALA A 34 -2.86 -6.05 -15.34
C ALA A 34 -2.87 -4.88 -14.36
N LEU A 35 -3.96 -4.13 -14.25
CA LEU A 35 -4.12 -3.05 -13.27
C LEU A 35 -4.17 -3.60 -11.82
N VAL A 36 -4.79 -4.75 -11.60
CA VAL A 36 -4.79 -5.43 -10.30
C VAL A 36 -3.39 -5.91 -9.95
N LEU A 37 -2.65 -6.51 -10.87
CA LEU A 37 -1.26 -6.93 -10.66
C LEU A 37 -0.31 -5.74 -10.48
N PHE A 38 -0.53 -4.65 -11.20
CA PHE A 38 0.25 -3.43 -11.07
C PHE A 38 -0.02 -2.72 -9.74
N GLN A 39 -1.26 -2.76 -9.25
CA GLN A 39 -1.58 -2.31 -7.89
C GLN A 39 -1.05 -3.28 -6.84
N ALA A 40 -1.12 -4.59 -7.06
CA ALA A 40 -0.61 -5.61 -6.15
C ALA A 40 0.94 -5.64 -6.05
N GLY A 41 1.62 -5.26 -7.13
CA GLY A 41 3.08 -5.07 -7.16
C GLY A 41 3.51 -3.69 -6.66
N ARG A 42 2.62 -2.69 -6.68
CA ARG A 42 2.79 -1.39 -6.00
C ARG A 42 2.39 -1.42 -4.53
N THR A 43 1.58 -2.39 -4.12
CA THR A 43 1.61 -2.91 -2.76
C THR A 43 2.83 -3.82 -2.62
N ASP A 44 3.99 -3.29 -2.98
CA ASP A 44 5.16 -3.58 -2.17
C ASP A 44 4.76 -3.13 -0.78
N LEU A 45 4.49 -4.14 0.04
CA LEU A 45 4.80 -4.13 1.45
C LEU A 45 4.72 -2.69 1.98
N ALA A 46 3.51 -2.29 2.36
CA ALA A 46 3.45 -1.71 3.68
C ALA A 46 4.16 -2.75 4.56
N THR A 47 5.48 -2.62 4.71
CA THR A 47 6.14 -2.72 6.00
C THR A 47 5.16 -1.98 6.84
N LYS A 48 4.26 -2.75 7.45
CA LYS A 48 3.36 -2.27 8.46
C LYS A 48 4.41 -1.84 9.44
N ALA A 49 4.77 -0.56 9.40
CA ALA A 49 5.65 0.07 10.34
C ALA A 49 4.81 0.00 11.60
N MET A 50 4.82 -1.19 12.20
CA MET A 50 4.17 -1.53 13.43
C MET A 50 5.06 -0.80 14.40
N ALA A 51 4.79 0.49 14.55
CA ALA A 51 5.46 1.27 15.56
C ALA A 51 5.22 0.51 16.86
N GLN A 52 6.28 0.00 17.47
CA GLN A 52 6.14 -0.63 18.77
C GLN A 52 5.89 0.49 19.75
N VAL A 53 4.71 0.48 20.36
CA VAL A 53 4.32 1.50 21.33
C VAL A 53 4.44 0.92 22.73
N ALA A 54 5.14 1.65 23.59
CA ALA A 54 5.17 1.41 25.01
C ALA A 54 4.75 2.68 25.75
N THR A 55 3.93 2.53 26.77
CA THR A 55 3.50 3.65 27.61
C THR A 55 4.03 3.41 29.02
N VAL A 56 4.75 4.38 29.56
CA VAL A 56 5.33 4.33 30.90
C VAL A 56 5.00 5.64 31.60
N ASN A 57 4.06 5.60 32.54
CA ASN A 57 3.48 6.79 33.17
C ASN A 57 2.94 7.78 32.11
N ASP A 58 3.45 9.02 32.12
CA ASP A 58 3.10 10.10 31.20
C ASP A 58 3.93 10.09 29.90
N LEU A 59 4.80 9.08 29.72
CA LEU A 59 5.63 8.93 28.53
C LEU A 59 5.03 7.90 27.58
N THR A 60 4.85 8.27 26.32
CA THR A 60 4.57 7.34 25.23
C THR A 60 5.81 7.23 24.35
N VAL A 61 6.38 6.03 24.29
CA VAL A 61 7.53 5.71 23.44
C VAL A 61 7.04 4.95 22.22
N LEU A 62 7.41 5.43 21.04
CA LEU A 62 7.15 4.78 19.77
C LEU A 62 8.46 4.44 19.12
N THR A 63 8.64 3.18 18.75
CA THR A 63 9.81 2.72 18.03
C THR A 63 9.41 2.35 16.61
N VAL A 64 10.06 2.95 15.62
CA VAL A 64 9.73 2.82 14.21
C VAL A 64 10.98 2.37 13.46
N GLY A 65 10.89 1.21 12.79
CA GLY A 65 11.89 0.80 11.82
C GLY A 65 11.76 1.65 10.54
N VAL A 66 12.80 2.41 10.21
CA VAL A 66 12.88 3.22 9.00
C VAL A 66 13.47 2.39 7.85
N THR A 67 14.51 1.61 8.15
CA THR A 67 15.11 0.61 7.27
C THR A 67 15.52 -0.62 8.09
N ASP A 68 16.05 -1.68 7.45
CA ASP A 68 16.50 -2.90 8.15
C ASP A 68 17.57 -2.67 9.23
N ASN A 69 18.30 -1.54 9.16
CA ASN A 69 19.37 -1.19 10.11
C ASN A 69 19.18 0.18 10.77
N GLU A 70 18.05 0.85 10.51
CA GLU A 70 17.78 2.19 11.04
C GLU A 70 16.47 2.18 11.79
N GLU A 71 16.56 2.54 13.06
CA GLU A 71 15.44 2.56 13.99
C GLU A 71 15.37 3.95 14.63
N VAL A 72 14.16 4.52 14.61
CA VAL A 72 13.86 5.81 15.21
C VAL A 72 12.99 5.59 16.42
N VAL A 73 13.39 6.20 17.53
CA VAL A 73 12.61 6.21 18.77
C VAL A 73 12.03 7.60 18.96
N VAL A 74 10.71 7.68 19.04
CA VAL A 74 9.97 8.91 19.35
C VAL A 74 9.46 8.79 20.77
N VAL A 75 9.74 9.79 21.60
CA VAL A 75 9.23 9.88 22.96
C VAL A 75 8.31 11.09 23.06
N LEU A 76 7.07 10.85 23.44
CA LEU A 76 6.08 11.86 23.76
C LEU A 76 5.98 11.97 25.27
N ASP A 77 6.31 13.14 25.81
CA ASP A 77 6.10 13.47 27.22
C ASP A 77 4.80 14.28 27.34
N GLN A 78 3.76 13.68 27.91
CA GLN A 78 2.46 14.31 28.06
C GLN A 78 2.44 15.38 29.14
N ARG A 79 3.36 15.31 30.12
CA ARG A 79 3.42 16.27 31.22
C ARG A 79 4.08 17.56 30.80
N GLU A 80 5.17 17.44 30.04
CA GLU A 80 5.93 18.60 29.55
C GLU A 80 5.44 19.08 28.16
N GLU A 81 4.52 18.35 27.54
CA GLU A 81 4.05 18.56 26.16
C GLU A 81 5.20 18.60 25.13
N LEU A 82 6.17 17.71 25.28
CA LEU A 82 7.34 17.63 24.42
C LEU A 82 7.33 16.36 23.58
N ILE A 83 7.83 16.48 22.36
CA ILE A 83 8.22 15.35 21.52
C ILE A 83 9.73 15.37 21.36
N SER A 84 10.36 14.22 21.58
CA SER A 84 11.79 14.01 21.33
C SER A 84 11.97 12.86 20.36
N VAL A 85 12.85 13.05 19.38
CA VAL A 85 13.14 12.05 18.35
C VAL A 85 14.61 11.63 18.49
N TYR A 86 14.84 10.33 18.48
CA TYR A 86 16.15 9.72 18.61
C TYR A 86 16.38 8.73 17.46
N THR A 87 17.63 8.60 17.05
CA THR A 87 18.09 7.47 16.21
C THR A 87 18.90 6.51 17.08
N ILE A 88 18.99 5.25 16.65
CA ILE A 88 19.80 4.23 17.32
C ILE A 88 21.08 4.00 16.52
N GLU A 89 22.21 4.50 17.01
CA GLU A 89 23.51 4.24 16.43
C GLU A 89 24.12 2.94 17.00
N GLY A 90 24.60 2.07 16.11
CA GLY A 90 25.23 0.81 16.50
C GLY A 90 24.34 -0.15 17.29
N GLY A 91 23.02 0.01 17.18
CA GLY A 91 22.01 -0.83 17.86
C GLY A 91 21.90 -0.63 19.36
N ARG A 92 22.57 0.38 19.96
CA ARG A 92 22.59 0.56 21.43
C ARG A 92 22.63 2.02 21.88
N ASN A 93 23.18 2.92 21.09
CA ASN A 93 23.31 4.32 21.47
C ASN A 93 22.13 5.13 20.92
N LEU A 94 21.34 5.69 21.84
CA LEU A 94 20.30 6.65 21.48
C LEU A 94 20.95 8.01 21.27
N VAL A 95 20.90 8.49 20.02
CA VAL A 95 21.34 9.84 19.67
C VAL A 95 20.12 10.70 19.42
N ARG A 96 19.97 11.76 20.20
CA ARG A 96 18.83 12.67 20.09
C ARG A 96 18.98 13.57 18.87
N LEU A 97 18.02 13.47 17.96
CA LEU A 97 17.97 14.29 16.75
C LEU A 97 17.34 15.65 17.03
N THR A 98 16.17 15.66 17.68
CA THR A 98 15.44 16.89 17.99
C THR A 98 14.57 16.74 19.23
N THR A 99 14.23 17.86 19.84
CA THR A 99 13.20 17.99 20.87
C THR A 99 12.39 19.25 20.58
N GLU A 100 11.07 19.10 20.51
CA GLU A 100 10.16 20.20 20.19
C GLU A 100 8.94 20.18 21.10
N ASN A 101 8.34 21.35 21.27
CA ASN A 101 7.07 21.49 21.97
C ASN A 101 5.91 21.14 21.04
N LEU A 102 5.04 20.25 21.50
CA LEU A 102 3.90 19.74 20.74
C LEU A 102 2.94 20.87 20.36
N SER A 103 2.71 21.84 21.24
CA SER A 103 1.85 22.99 20.94
C SER A 103 2.39 23.80 19.76
N ASN A 104 3.71 24.01 19.67
CA ASN A 104 4.33 24.69 18.54
C ASN A 104 4.17 23.90 17.23
N ILE A 105 4.40 22.58 17.26
CA ILE A 105 4.25 21.71 16.09
C ILE A 105 2.79 21.73 15.60
N PHE A 106 1.81 21.61 16.49
CA PHE A 106 0.40 21.61 16.10
C PHE A 106 -0.07 22.98 15.61
N GLN A 107 0.44 24.08 16.17
CA GLN A 107 0.15 25.42 15.66
C GLN A 107 0.70 25.60 14.25
N GLN A 108 1.94 25.18 13.99
CA GLN A 108 2.55 25.22 12.66
C GLN A 108 1.80 24.34 11.66
N ALA A 109 1.47 23.10 12.05
CA ALA A 109 0.70 22.18 11.22
C ALA A 109 -0.68 22.74 10.87
N ARG A 110 -1.36 23.36 11.85
CA ARG A 110 -2.67 24.01 11.63
C ARG A 110 -2.54 25.22 10.70
N ALA A 111 -1.53 26.07 10.89
CA ALA A 111 -1.26 27.20 10.02
C ALA A 111 -1.04 26.72 8.57
N ALA A 112 -0.18 25.72 8.38
CA ALA A 112 0.09 25.10 7.07
C ALA A 112 -1.16 24.49 6.43
N ALA A 113 -2.00 23.80 7.22
CA ALA A 113 -3.24 23.21 6.74
C ALA A 113 -4.32 24.25 6.41
N SER A 114 -4.31 25.40 7.10
CA SER A 114 -5.34 26.44 6.96
C SER A 114 -5.11 27.43 5.82
N GLY A 115 -3.90 27.48 5.22
CA GLY A 115 -3.69 28.36 4.06
C GLY A 115 -2.24 28.65 3.71
N GLY A 116 -1.57 27.70 3.08
CA GLY A 116 -0.56 28.00 2.07
C GLY A 116 -1.23 28.13 0.71
N ARG A 117 -1.70 29.35 0.37
CA ARG A 117 -2.18 29.71 -0.98
C ARG A 117 -1.46 30.97 -1.42
#